data_AF-A0A386Z921-F1
#
_entry.id   AF-A0A386Z921-F1
#
_cell.length_a   1.000
_cell.length_b   1.000
_cell.length_c   1.000
_cell.angle_alpha   90.00
_cell.angle_beta   90.00
_cell.angle_gamma   90.00
#
_symmetry.space_group_name_H-M   'P 1'
#
loop_
_entity.id
_entity.type
_entity.pdbx_description
1 polymer ?
#
loop_
_entity_poly.entity_id
_entity_poly.type
_entity_poly.pdbx_seq_one_letter_code
_entity_poly.pdbx_strand_id
1 'polypeptide(L)'
;MVELDVTGTTVTVRVTGTHRFLALRDHVSFDLSQIKRLGPAPVDLRPPWVRAPGTFFPGVIAAGIFRGKGRKEFWDTRFDGRAVLIELAGSEITRVVVDVEDAQAALRGLSSALAA
;
A
#
# COMPACT_ATOMS: atom_id res chain seq x y z
N MET A 1 -7.52 7.33 2.71
CA MET A 1 -6.28 7.99 3.16
C MET A 1 -5.67 7.10 4.19
N VAL A 2 -4.35 6.96 4.18
CA VAL A 2 -3.65 5.95 4.96
C VAL A 2 -2.59 6.60 5.82
N GLU A 3 -2.47 6.14 7.05
CA GLU A 3 -1.39 6.49 7.97
C GLU A 3 -0.36 5.36 8.01
N LEU A 4 0.92 5.75 7.97
CA LEU A 4 2.06 4.85 8.08
C LEU A 4 2.68 5.04 9.45
N ASP A 5 2.60 4.02 10.29
CA ASP A 5 3.24 4.01 11.60
C ASP A 5 4.38 3.00 11.63
N VAL A 6 5.51 3.39 12.21
CA VAL A 6 6.72 2.55 12.31
C VAL A 6 7.03 2.34 13.76
N THR A 7 6.83 1.11 14.25
CA THR A 7 7.13 0.73 15.63
C THR A 7 8.26 -0.30 15.64
N GLY A 8 9.46 0.13 16.05
CA GLY A 8 10.66 -0.71 16.01
C GLY A 8 10.99 -1.09 14.56
N THR A 9 10.90 -2.37 14.23
CA THR A 9 11.09 -2.89 12.86
C THR A 9 9.78 -3.08 12.08
N THR A 10 8.62 -2.93 12.73
CA THR A 10 7.32 -3.21 12.11
C THR A 10 6.70 -1.94 11.55
N VAL A 11 6.37 -1.96 10.26
CA VAL A 11 5.55 -0.94 9.60
C VAL A 11 4.10 -1.37 9.61
N THR A 12 3.23 -0.50 10.14
CA THR A 12 1.78 -0.67 10.12
C THR A 12 1.15 0.39 9.23
N VAL A 13 0.51 -0.08 8.17
CA VAL A 13 -0.27 0.70 7.21
C VAL A 13 -1.71 0.68 7.69
N ARG A 14 -2.22 1.78 8.25
CA ARG A 14 -3.59 1.87 8.76
C ARG A 14 -4.45 2.72 7.82
N VAL A 15 -5.51 2.11 7.29
CA VAL A 15 -6.48 2.83 6.46
C VAL A 15 -7.38 3.67 7.35
N THR A 16 -7.40 4.98 7.12
CA THR A 16 -8.23 5.94 7.85
C THR A 16 -9.32 6.53 6.95
N GLY A 17 -10.38 7.05 7.59
CA GLY A 17 -11.49 7.73 6.91
C GLY A 17 -12.42 6.81 6.09
N THR A 18 -13.02 7.36 5.04
CA THR A 18 -14.03 6.70 4.18
C THR A 18 -13.47 5.52 3.38
N HIS A 19 -12.14 5.42 3.24
CA HIS A 19 -11.47 4.30 2.58
C HIS A 19 -11.55 3.01 3.40
N ARG A 20 -11.70 3.13 4.74
CA ARG A 20 -11.83 1.97 5.65
C ARG A 20 -13.06 1.12 5.34
N PHE A 21 -14.15 1.74 4.87
CA PHE A 21 -15.38 1.04 4.50
C PHE A 21 -15.26 0.29 3.15
N LEU A 22 -14.28 0.64 2.32
CA LEU A 22 -14.11 0.11 0.95
C LEU A 22 -13.02 -0.97 0.86
N ALA A 23 -12.01 -0.92 1.74
CA ALA A 23 -10.83 -1.77 1.65
C ALA A 23 -11.01 -3.22 2.16
N LEU A 24 -12.11 -3.55 2.86
CA LEU A 24 -12.37 -4.84 3.56
C LEU A 24 -11.31 -5.29 4.59
N ARG A 25 -10.17 -4.59 4.66
CA ARG A 25 -9.07 -4.75 5.61
C ARG A 25 -8.68 -3.34 6.05
N ASP A 26 -8.72 -3.08 7.35
CA ASP A 26 -8.48 -1.78 7.98
C ASP A 26 -6.99 -1.49 8.21
N HIS A 27 -6.16 -2.52 8.26
CA HIS A 27 -4.71 -2.39 8.40
C HIS A 27 -3.92 -3.53 7.74
N VAL A 28 -2.68 -3.22 7.37
CA VAL A 28 -1.66 -4.17 6.89
C VAL A 28 -0.37 -3.90 7.64
N SER A 29 0.22 -4.94 8.24
CA SER A 29 1.54 -4.86 8.89
C SER A 29 2.56 -5.72 8.17
N PHE A 30 3.80 -5.24 8.12
CA PHE A 30 4.97 -5.96 7.60
C PHE A 30 6.24 -5.44 8.27
N ASP A 31 7.31 -6.22 8.20
CA ASP A 31 8.60 -5.81 8.76
C ASP A 31 9.41 -4.99 7.74
N LEU A 32 10.17 -4.00 8.22
CA LEU A 32 11.07 -3.17 7.41
C LEU A 32 12.06 -4.03 6.60
N SER A 33 12.56 -5.13 7.17
CA SER A 33 13.46 -6.07 6.47
C SER A 33 12.83 -6.75 5.26
N GLN A 34 11.48 -6.78 5.19
CA GLN A 34 10.76 -7.32 4.04
C GLN A 34 10.67 -6.29 2.91
N ILE A 35 10.98 -5.01 3.14
CA ILE A 35 10.93 -3.98 2.10
C ILE A 35 12.05 -4.22 1.09
N LYS A 36 11.65 -4.61 -0.12
CA LYS A 36 12.55 -4.76 -1.26
C LYS A 36 12.72 -3.47 -2.04
N ARG A 37 11.62 -2.71 -2.17
CA ARG A 37 11.60 -1.46 -2.94
C ARG A 37 10.60 -0.49 -2.36
N LEU A 38 10.96 0.79 -2.35
CA LEU A 38 10.13 1.89 -1.92
C LEU A 38 10.16 2.99 -3.01
N GLY A 39 9.03 3.61 -3.30
CA GLY A 39 8.98 4.75 -4.22
C GLY A 39 7.59 5.32 -4.45
N PRO A 40 7.48 6.43 -5.20
CA PRO A 40 6.19 6.93 -5.63
C PRO A 40 5.53 5.93 -6.58
N ALA A 41 4.23 5.70 -6.41
CA ALA A 41 3.48 4.85 -7.33
C ALA A 41 3.18 5.63 -8.62
N PRO A 42 3.44 5.06 -9.81
CA PRO A 42 3.03 5.67 -11.06
C PRO A 42 1.50 5.83 -11.14
N VAL A 43 1.02 6.95 -11.68
CA VAL A 43 -0.43 7.19 -11.89
C VAL A 43 -1.05 6.17 -12.84
N ASP A 44 -0.26 5.61 -13.76
CA ASP A 44 -0.68 4.59 -14.72
C ASP A 44 -0.56 3.16 -14.16
N LEU A 45 -0.11 3.01 -12.92
CA LEU A 45 -0.04 1.70 -12.29
C LEU A 45 -1.47 1.16 -12.14
N ARG A 46 -1.67 -0.13 -12.47
CA ARG A 46 -2.97 -0.80 -12.37
C ARG A 46 -2.84 -2.10 -11.59
N PRO A 47 -3.86 -2.48 -10.78
CA PRO A 47 -3.84 -3.73 -10.05
C PRO A 47 -3.95 -4.95 -10.97
N PRO A 48 -3.49 -6.14 -10.54
CA PRO A 48 -3.60 -7.37 -11.31
C PRO A 48 -5.07 -7.83 -11.51
N TRP A 49 -5.30 -8.55 -12.62
CA TRP A 49 -6.64 -8.90 -13.16
C TRP A 49 -7.51 -9.83 -12.29
N VAL A 50 -6.96 -10.58 -11.32
CA VAL A 50 -7.74 -11.56 -10.55
C VAL A 50 -8.22 -10.94 -9.23
N ARG A 51 -9.48 -10.47 -9.25
CA ARG A 51 -10.16 -9.90 -8.07
C ARG A 51 -10.29 -10.94 -6.95
N ALA A 52 -9.84 -10.57 -5.75
CA ALA A 52 -10.43 -11.04 -4.50
C ALA A 52 -11.47 -9.98 -4.03
N PRO A 53 -12.36 -10.24 -3.06
CA PRO A 53 -13.45 -9.31 -2.74
C PRO A 53 -12.92 -7.92 -2.34
N GLY A 54 -13.54 -6.86 -2.87
CA GLY A 54 -13.12 -5.45 -2.73
C GLY A 54 -13.88 -4.52 -3.67
N THR A 55 -14.02 -3.25 -3.30
CA THR A 55 -14.67 -2.23 -4.13
C THR A 55 -13.65 -1.68 -5.14
N PHE A 56 -13.63 -2.23 -6.34
CA PHE A 56 -12.85 -1.69 -7.47
C PHE A 56 -13.77 -0.97 -8.45
N PHE A 57 -13.67 0.36 -8.50
CA PHE A 57 -14.19 1.18 -9.59
C PHE A 57 -13.03 1.52 -10.54
N PRO A 58 -12.96 0.89 -11.72
CA PRO A 58 -11.88 1.12 -12.68
C PRO A 58 -11.74 2.61 -12.99
N GLY A 59 -10.55 3.18 -12.75
CA GLY A 59 -10.24 4.59 -13.02
C GLY A 59 -10.71 5.58 -11.95
N VAL A 60 -11.33 5.12 -10.85
CA VAL A 60 -11.81 6.01 -9.77
C VAL A 60 -11.16 5.68 -8.43
N ILE A 61 -11.13 4.42 -8.03
CA ILE A 61 -10.50 3.98 -6.78
C ILE A 61 -10.19 2.48 -6.82
N ALA A 62 -9.02 2.11 -6.31
CA ALA A 62 -8.65 0.74 -5.99
C ALA A 62 -8.43 0.64 -4.48
N ALA A 63 -9.39 0.04 -3.77
CA ALA A 63 -9.32 -0.23 -2.35
C ALA A 63 -9.55 -1.72 -2.08
N GLY A 64 -8.58 -2.38 -1.45
CA GLY A 64 -8.65 -3.77 -1.03
C GLY A 64 -7.49 -4.66 -1.49
N ILE A 65 -7.70 -5.97 -1.43
CA ILE A 65 -6.70 -6.98 -1.76
C ILE A 65 -6.89 -7.46 -3.19
N PHE A 66 -5.87 -7.28 -4.01
CA PHE A 66 -5.82 -7.76 -5.39
C PHE A 66 -4.88 -8.97 -5.46
N ARG A 67 -5.25 -9.99 -6.22
CA ARG A 67 -4.43 -11.18 -6.38
C ARG A 67 -4.08 -11.38 -7.85
N GLY A 68 -2.90 -11.92 -8.10
CA GLY A 68 -2.41 -12.28 -9.43
C GLY A 68 -1.64 -13.59 -9.36
N LYS A 69 -1.10 -14.05 -10.49
CA LYS A 69 -0.25 -15.24 -10.54
C LYS A 69 0.91 -15.13 -9.54
N GLY A 70 0.77 -15.74 -8.37
CA GLY A 70 1.76 -15.72 -7.28
C GLY A 70 1.94 -14.37 -6.58
N ARG A 71 1.03 -13.40 -6.77
CA ARG A 71 1.11 -12.08 -6.14
C ARG A 71 -0.15 -11.77 -5.34
N LYS A 72 0.02 -11.15 -4.19
CA LYS A 72 -1.07 -10.60 -3.38
C LYS A 72 -0.69 -9.16 -3.07
N GLU A 73 -1.49 -8.23 -3.54
CA GLU A 73 -1.19 -6.80 -3.49
C GLU A 73 -2.30 -6.10 -2.71
N PHE A 74 -1.92 -5.22 -1.80
CA PHE A 74 -2.84 -4.33 -1.11
C PHE A 74 -2.85 -2.98 -1.82
N TRP A 75 -4.04 -2.51 -2.16
CA TRP A 75 -4.23 -1.25 -2.85
C TRP A 75 -5.20 -0.39 -2.05
N ASP A 76 -4.87 0.87 -1.86
CA ASP A 76 -5.78 1.92 -1.40
C ASP A 76 -5.43 3.25 -2.08
N THR A 77 -5.79 3.40 -3.35
CA THR A 77 -5.45 4.58 -4.15
C THR A 77 -6.57 5.05 -5.07
N ARG A 78 -6.66 6.36 -5.27
CA ARG A 78 -7.50 7.04 -6.27
C ARG A 78 -6.74 7.37 -7.56
N PHE A 79 -5.47 6.96 -7.67
CA PHE A 79 -4.60 7.23 -8.82
C PHE A 79 -4.35 8.74 -9.06
N ASP A 80 -4.38 9.55 -8.00
CA ASP A 80 -4.21 11.01 -8.05
C ASP A 80 -2.74 11.49 -7.96
N GLY A 81 -1.80 10.54 -7.96
CA GLY A 81 -0.35 10.80 -7.88
C GLY A 81 0.20 10.91 -6.45
N ARG A 82 -0.63 10.72 -5.42
CA ARG A 82 -0.21 10.73 -4.00
C ARG A 82 0.09 9.34 -3.44
N ALA A 83 0.00 8.32 -4.28
CA ALA A 83 0.24 6.96 -3.87
C ALA A 83 1.73 6.67 -3.64
N VAL A 84 2.01 5.96 -2.55
CA VAL A 84 3.31 5.34 -2.27
C VAL A 84 3.23 3.86 -2.61
N LEU A 85 4.26 3.37 -3.30
CA LEU A 85 4.45 1.97 -3.64
C LEU A 85 5.55 1.37 -2.77
N ILE A 86 5.22 0.25 -2.15
CA ILE A 86 6.11 -0.55 -1.30
C ILE A 86 6.07 -1.98 -1.83
N GLU A 87 7.21 -2.48 -2.31
CA GLU A 87 7.35 -3.89 -2.70
C GLU A 87 7.97 -4.67 -1.55
N LEU A 88 7.34 -5.80 -1.23
CA LEU A 88 7.71 -6.63 -0.10
C LEU A 88 8.18 -8.01 -0.59
N ALA A 89 9.17 -8.57 0.10
CA ALA A 89 9.70 -9.91 -0.13
C ALA A 89 9.53 -10.77 1.14
N GLY A 90 9.11 -12.02 0.97
CA GLY A 90 8.94 -12.96 2.09
C GLY A 90 7.68 -12.73 2.94
N SER A 91 6.81 -11.80 2.55
CA SER A 91 5.49 -11.54 3.15
C SER A 91 4.37 -12.13 2.30
N GLU A 92 3.21 -12.40 2.92
CA GLU A 92 2.02 -12.84 2.20
C GLU A 92 1.55 -11.80 1.18
N ILE A 93 1.70 -10.51 1.51
CA ILE A 93 1.43 -9.37 0.62
C ILE A 93 2.74 -8.97 -0.03
N THR A 94 2.83 -9.09 -1.36
CA THR A 94 4.04 -8.79 -2.14
C THR A 94 4.16 -7.32 -2.52
N ARG A 95 3.07 -6.55 -2.44
CA ARG A 95 3.06 -5.13 -2.78
C ARG A 95 1.98 -4.38 -2.03
N VAL A 96 2.29 -3.17 -1.59
CA VAL A 96 1.38 -2.21 -0.98
C VAL A 96 1.40 -0.93 -1.82
N VAL A 97 0.23 -0.45 -2.24
CA VAL A 97 0.06 0.81 -2.98
C VAL A 97 -1.00 1.62 -2.26
N VAL A 98 -0.63 2.73 -1.62
CA VAL A 98 -1.55 3.48 -0.75
C VAL A 98 -1.43 4.99 -0.91
N ASP A 99 -2.55 5.68 -0.96
CA ASP A 99 -2.63 7.14 -0.92
C ASP A 99 -2.39 7.64 0.51
N VAL A 100 -1.35 8.43 0.64
CA VAL A 100 -0.98 9.10 1.88
C VAL A 100 -1.15 10.61 1.73
N GLU A 101 -1.19 11.32 2.85
CA GLU A 101 -1.34 12.78 2.84
C GLU A 101 -0.17 13.48 2.15
N ASP A 102 1.06 13.06 2.47
CA ASP A 102 2.30 13.51 1.82
C ASP A 102 3.16 12.30 1.45
N ALA A 103 3.17 11.95 0.16
CA ALA A 103 3.95 10.84 -0.38
C ALA A 103 5.46 11.01 -0.14
N GLN A 104 5.96 12.25 -0.23
CA GLN A 104 7.39 12.51 -0.06
C GLN A 104 7.80 12.39 1.41
N ALA A 105 6.98 12.90 2.34
CA ALA A 105 7.23 12.73 3.77
C ALA A 105 7.19 11.26 4.19
N ALA A 106 6.20 10.51 3.72
CA ALA A 106 6.08 9.07 3.97
C ALA A 106 7.30 8.29 3.47
N LEU A 107 7.73 8.57 2.23
CA LEU A 107 8.91 7.95 1.64
C LEU A 107 10.17 8.25 2.46
N ARG A 108 10.39 9.51 2.83
CA ARG A 108 11.53 9.91 3.68
C ARG A 108 11.51 9.22 5.04
N GLY A 109 10.35 9.11 5.68
CA GLY A 109 10.20 8.43 6.97
C GLY A 109 10.60 6.96 6.88
N LEU A 110 10.06 6.24 5.89
CA LEU A 110 10.37 4.82 5.67
C LEU A 110 11.83 4.61 5.25
N SER A 111 12.38 5.47 4.38
CA SER A 111 13.80 5.40 4.00
C SER A 111 14.73 5.66 5.19
N SER A 112 14.37 6.58 6.08
CA SER A 112 15.15 6.85 7.29
C SER A 112 15.11 5.67 8.26
N ALA A 113 13.94 5.04 8.41
CA ALA A 113 13.78 3.85 9.25
C ALA A 113 14.54 2.63 8.70
N LEU A 114 14.69 2.49 7.38
CA LEU A 114 15.51 1.44 6.74
C LEU A 114 17.02 1.65 6.91
N ALA A 115 17.45 2.90 7.15
CA ALA A 115 18.85 3.26 7.30
C ALA A 115 19.34 3.30 8.75
N ALA A 116 18.42 3.18 9.72
CA ALA A 116 18.68 3.15 11.15
C ALA A 116 19.04 1.74 11.64
#